data_AF-A0A7S4SS10-F1
#
_entry.id   AF-A0A7S4SS10-F1
#
_cell.length_a   1.000
_cell.length_b   1.000
_cell.length_c   1.000
_cell.angle_alpha   90.00
_cell.angle_beta   90.00
_cell.angle_gamma   90.00
#
_symmetry.space_group_name_H-M   'P 1'
#
loop_
_entity.id
_entity.type
_entity.pdbx_description
1 polymer ?
#
loop_
_entity_poly.entity_id
_entity_poly.type
_entity_poly.pdbx_seq_one_letter_code
_entity_poly.pdbx_strand_id
1 'polypeptide(L)'
;MAAEEPDAKKAKTGEEGYYKVIDGVKYDRELLESIEKFAADGQVGYPEAKKLWAEAQDGQGVTDVEKATLEYAMKTYKFTEKATTFLTVFLSTGKKSFYKVIDGVKYDRALLEEAQRSEADGQISWREAKALFEDAKDGCGLTGTEKTTLEYVLKNLKFTDKARTFLESQLAGNAPKSYYKTVDGVKYDHLLLAEIEDSAKDGLVSEAEAKRLWDAASDGKGVTAIEQQTLKYALAQAKFTDPAKAFLEEKLASLLN
;
A
#
# COMPACT_ATOMS: atom_id res chain seq x y z
N MET A 1 32.33 43.19 -23.75
CA MET A 1 31.24 42.96 -22.80
C MET A 1 31.49 41.59 -22.17
N ALA A 2 31.99 41.59 -20.93
CA ALA A 2 32.33 40.37 -20.21
C ALA A 2 31.07 39.80 -19.55
N ALA A 3 30.95 38.47 -19.55
CA ALA A 3 29.83 37.73 -18.96
C ALA A 3 29.86 37.85 -17.43
N GLU A 4 28.70 38.14 -16.82
CA GLU A 4 28.52 38.06 -15.37
C GLU A 4 28.51 36.61 -14.92
N GLU A 5 29.41 36.28 -14.00
CA GLU A 5 29.47 35.02 -13.26
C GLU A 5 28.30 34.95 -12.26
N PRO A 6 27.65 33.78 -12.06
CA PRO A 6 26.60 33.66 -11.07
C PRO A 6 27.18 33.64 -9.64
N ASP A 7 26.54 34.43 -8.77
CA ASP A 7 26.87 34.68 -7.36
C ASP A 7 27.28 33.43 -6.56
N ALA A 8 28.50 33.46 -6.02
CA ALA A 8 28.97 32.51 -5.03
C ALA A 8 28.16 32.68 -3.73
N LYS A 9 27.32 31.68 -3.40
CA LYS A 9 26.56 31.67 -2.15
C LYS A 9 27.51 31.75 -0.95
N LYS A 10 27.40 32.86 -0.20
CA LYS A 10 28.10 33.14 1.06
C LYS A 10 27.99 31.97 2.05
N ALA A 11 29.15 31.56 2.56
CA ALA A 11 29.26 30.65 3.69
C ALA A 11 28.65 31.28 4.95
N LYS A 12 27.75 30.53 5.63
CA LYS A 12 27.29 30.81 6.98
C LYS A 12 28.19 30.02 7.95
N THR A 13 28.95 30.73 8.78
CA THR A 13 29.84 30.15 9.80
C THR A 13 29.11 30.03 11.14
N GLY A 14 29.21 28.84 11.73
CA GLY A 14 28.60 28.37 12.99
C GLY A 14 28.24 26.89 12.86
N GLU A 15 29.23 25.99 12.68
CA GLU A 15 29.78 25.13 13.74
C GLU A 15 28.66 24.27 14.38
N GLU A 16 28.11 23.28 13.68
CA GLU A 16 28.76 22.00 13.38
C GLU A 16 28.50 21.53 11.94
N GLY A 17 29.53 21.02 11.26
CA GLY A 17 29.45 20.71 9.83
C GLY A 17 28.48 19.57 9.49
N TYR A 18 27.79 19.71 8.36
CA TYR A 18 26.94 18.68 7.73
C TYR A 18 27.66 17.32 7.54
N TYR A 19 28.99 17.33 7.49
CA TYR A 19 29.82 16.13 7.38
C TYR A 19 30.69 15.91 8.62
N LYS A 20 30.86 14.64 9.00
CA LYS A 20 31.87 14.19 9.96
C LYS A 20 33.07 13.65 9.20
N VAL A 21 34.29 14.07 9.55
CA VAL A 21 35.52 13.61 8.89
C VAL A 21 36.22 12.60 9.79
N ILE A 22 36.43 11.39 9.28
CA ILE A 22 37.17 10.33 9.98
C ILE A 22 38.25 9.85 9.01
N ASP A 23 39.51 9.93 9.43
CA ASP A 23 40.70 9.56 8.63
C ASP A 23 40.75 10.24 7.25
N GLY A 24 40.33 11.51 7.18
CA GLY A 24 40.31 12.29 5.94
C GLY A 24 39.14 11.98 4.99
N VAL A 25 38.27 11.02 5.34
CA VAL A 25 37.05 10.72 4.58
C VAL A 25 35.86 11.45 5.18
N LYS A 26 35.04 12.08 4.33
CA LYS A 26 33.80 12.75 4.73
C LYS A 26 32.65 11.74 4.79
N TYR A 27 31.91 11.79 5.87
CA TYR A 27 30.72 10.98 6.11
C TYR A 27 29.54 11.87 6.44
N ASP A 28 28.34 11.38 6.16
CA ASP A 28 27.09 12.01 6.56
C ASP A 28 27.00 11.99 8.09
N ARG A 29 26.91 13.18 8.69
CA ARG A 29 26.94 13.30 10.14
C ARG A 29 25.67 12.74 10.78
N GLU A 30 24.50 13.11 10.28
CA GLU A 30 23.22 12.73 10.87
C GLU A 30 23.01 11.21 10.76
N LEU A 31 23.36 10.64 9.60
CA LEU A 31 23.28 9.21 9.37
C LEU A 31 24.23 8.43 10.30
N LEU A 32 25.45 8.93 10.54
CA LEU A 32 26.35 8.35 11.54
C LEU A 32 25.78 8.39 12.96
N GLU A 33 25.16 9.50 13.35
CA GLU A 33 24.52 9.63 14.66
C GLU A 33 23.34 8.64 14.82
N SER A 34 22.57 8.40 13.75
CA SER A 34 21.53 7.35 13.74
C SER A 34 22.12 5.95 13.87
N ILE A 35 23.22 5.66 13.17
CA ILE A 35 23.94 4.38 13.28
C ILE A 35 24.40 4.15 14.72
N GLU A 36 25.04 5.15 15.34
CA GLU A 36 25.51 5.09 16.72
C GLU A 36 24.37 4.80 17.70
N LYS A 37 23.19 5.40 17.50
CA LYS A 37 21.98 5.14 18.30
C LYS A 37 21.45 3.73 18.10
N PHE A 38 21.33 3.27 16.86
CA PHE A 38 20.80 1.94 16.56
C PHE A 38 21.74 0.81 16.96
N ALA A 39 23.05 1.07 17.03
CA ALA A 39 24.03 0.11 17.49
C ALA A 39 24.21 0.10 19.03
N ALA A 40 23.51 0.96 19.77
CA ALA A 40 23.72 1.15 21.21
C ALA A 40 23.42 -0.10 22.06
N ASP A 41 22.57 -1.00 21.57
CA ASP A 41 22.27 -2.29 22.20
C ASP A 41 23.27 -3.41 21.81
N GLY A 42 24.29 -3.07 21.02
CA GLY A 42 25.36 -3.94 20.58
C GLY A 42 25.24 -4.44 19.14
N GLN A 43 24.12 -4.22 18.44
CA GLN A 43 24.00 -4.54 17.00
C GLN A 43 22.86 -3.80 16.31
N VAL A 44 23.03 -3.47 15.04
CA VAL A 44 21.95 -2.94 14.21
C VAL A 44 21.10 -4.09 13.63
N GLY A 45 19.82 -4.13 13.97
CA GLY A 45 18.86 -5.08 13.46
C GLY A 45 18.31 -4.73 12.07
N TYR A 46 17.52 -5.65 11.51
CA TYR A 46 16.93 -5.48 10.17
C TYR A 46 15.96 -4.28 10.07
N PRO A 47 15.06 -4.03 11.03
CA PRO A 47 14.20 -2.84 11.00
C PRO A 47 15.01 -1.53 11.09
N GLU A 48 16.07 -1.47 11.90
CA GLU A 48 16.95 -0.29 11.95
C GLU A 48 17.71 -0.08 10.64
N ALA A 49 18.22 -1.14 10.02
CA ALA A 49 18.88 -1.03 8.72
C ALA A 49 17.97 -0.50 7.61
N LYS A 50 16.67 -0.85 7.62
CA LYS A 50 15.68 -0.22 6.73
C LYS A 50 15.56 1.28 6.97
N LYS A 51 15.53 1.71 8.24
CA LYS A 51 15.46 3.13 8.62
C LYS A 51 16.72 3.88 8.19
N LEU A 52 17.91 3.33 8.45
CA LEU A 52 19.18 3.90 7.99
C LEU A 52 19.22 4.09 6.48
N TRP A 53 18.82 3.07 5.71
CA TRP A 53 18.72 3.22 4.26
C TRP A 53 17.69 4.27 3.83
N ALA A 54 16.61 4.47 4.59
CA ALA A 54 15.60 5.49 4.32
C ALA A 54 16.06 6.91 4.66
N GLU A 55 16.94 7.05 5.64
CA GLU A 55 17.60 8.30 6.03
C GLU A 55 18.67 8.67 5.00
N ALA A 56 19.48 7.69 4.57
CA ALA A 56 20.50 7.83 3.54
C ALA A 56 19.96 8.15 2.12
N GLN A 57 18.65 8.32 1.97
CA GLN A 57 17.96 8.64 0.71
C GLN A 57 17.23 9.96 0.79
N ASP A 58 17.54 10.77 1.79
CA ASP A 58 17.16 12.17 1.85
C ASP A 58 17.44 12.84 0.49
N GLY A 59 16.41 13.39 -0.15
CA GLY A 59 16.53 14.08 -1.43
C GLY A 59 16.43 13.19 -2.68
N GLN A 60 17.43 13.26 -3.58
CA GLN A 60 17.41 12.62 -4.92
C GLN A 60 17.88 11.15 -4.92
N GLY A 61 18.00 10.53 -3.75
CA GLY A 61 18.51 9.16 -3.57
C GLY A 61 19.89 9.16 -2.90
N VAL A 62 20.47 7.97 -2.71
CA VAL A 62 21.73 7.79 -1.98
C VAL A 62 22.91 8.38 -2.76
N THR A 63 23.50 9.44 -2.23
CA THR A 63 24.76 10.02 -2.69
C THR A 63 25.96 9.16 -2.32
N ASP A 64 27.13 9.45 -2.91
CA ASP A 64 28.35 8.72 -2.59
C ASP A 64 28.79 8.88 -1.13
N VAL A 65 28.43 10.00 -0.48
CA VAL A 65 28.73 10.23 0.94
C VAL A 65 27.89 9.33 1.84
N GLU A 66 26.59 9.21 1.56
CA GLU A 66 25.68 8.34 2.29
C GLU A 66 26.06 6.86 2.09
N LYS A 67 26.47 6.46 0.88
CA LYS A 67 27.03 5.12 0.63
C LYS A 67 28.28 4.87 1.45
N ALA A 68 29.26 5.77 1.39
CA ALA A 68 30.50 5.66 2.16
C ALA A 68 30.22 5.56 3.67
N THR A 69 29.21 6.27 4.16
CA THR A 69 28.78 6.25 5.55
C THR A 69 28.22 4.91 5.97
N LEU A 70 27.32 4.32 5.17
CA LEU A 70 26.77 2.99 5.43
C LEU A 70 27.84 1.90 5.31
N GLU A 71 28.74 1.99 4.32
CA GLU A 71 29.86 1.06 4.18
C GLU A 71 30.83 1.13 5.37
N TYR A 72 31.14 2.33 5.84
CA TYR A 72 31.93 2.53 7.05
C TYR A 72 31.23 1.91 8.25
N ALA A 73 29.92 2.16 8.41
CA ALA A 73 29.13 1.62 9.50
C ALA A 73 29.13 0.09 9.54
N MET A 74 28.95 -0.56 8.38
CA MET A 74 28.96 -2.02 8.27
C MET A 74 30.32 -2.65 8.59
N LYS A 75 31.42 -1.89 8.49
CA LYS A 75 32.76 -2.32 8.89
C LYS A 75 33.03 -2.08 10.38
N THR A 76 32.47 -1.02 10.95
CA THR A 76 32.77 -0.56 12.31
C THR A 76 31.81 -1.13 13.36
N TYR A 77 30.52 -1.26 13.05
CA TYR A 77 29.48 -1.74 13.97
C TYR A 77 29.01 -3.14 13.60
N LYS A 78 28.43 -3.85 14.57
CA LYS A 78 27.79 -5.15 14.30
C LYS A 78 26.41 -4.94 13.70
N PHE A 79 26.11 -5.69 12.65
CA PHE A 79 24.79 -5.78 12.04
C PHE A 79 24.34 -7.23 12.08
N THR A 80 23.04 -7.46 12.28
CA THR A 80 22.47 -8.79 12.09
C THR A 80 22.67 -9.26 10.65
N GLU A 81 22.72 -10.57 10.41
CA GLU A 81 22.93 -11.13 9.06
C GLU A 81 21.90 -10.62 8.04
N LYS A 82 20.63 -10.50 8.46
CA LYS A 82 19.55 -9.93 7.64
C LYS A 82 19.79 -8.45 7.30
N ALA A 83 20.24 -7.67 8.27
CA ALA A 83 20.57 -6.25 8.07
C ALA A 83 21.78 -6.06 7.13
N THR A 84 22.83 -6.87 7.32
CA THR A 84 24.03 -6.87 6.46
C THR A 84 23.67 -7.23 5.02
N THR A 85 22.90 -8.31 4.83
CA THR A 85 22.45 -8.74 3.50
C THR A 85 21.63 -7.64 2.82
N PHE A 86 20.70 -7.03 3.57
CA PHE A 86 19.89 -5.92 3.09
C PHE A 86 20.75 -4.74 2.59
N LEU A 87 21.62 -4.17 3.43
CA LEU A 87 22.41 -3.01 3.03
C LEU A 87 23.38 -3.32 1.88
N THR A 88 23.97 -4.52 1.85
CA THR A 88 24.89 -4.94 0.77
C THR A 88 24.19 -4.97 -0.60
N VAL A 89 22.98 -5.54 -0.66
CA VAL A 89 22.19 -5.58 -1.90
C VAL A 89 21.80 -4.18 -2.34
N PHE A 90 21.45 -3.29 -1.41
CA PHE A 90 20.97 -1.95 -1.73
C PHE A 90 22.10 -1.00 -2.16
N LEU A 91 23.27 -1.08 -1.51
CA LEU A 91 24.48 -0.35 -1.90
C LEU A 91 24.97 -0.77 -3.30
N SER A 92 24.90 -2.06 -3.64
CA SER A 92 25.39 -2.60 -4.92
C SER A 92 24.45 -2.39 -6.11
N THR A 93 23.12 -2.39 -5.89
CA THR A 93 22.14 -2.37 -6.99
C THR A 93 21.67 -0.98 -7.39
N GLY A 94 21.95 0.07 -6.59
CA GLY A 94 21.52 1.44 -6.89
C GLY A 94 20.00 1.58 -7.09
N LYS A 95 19.21 0.66 -6.54
CA LYS A 95 17.77 0.59 -6.77
C LYS A 95 17.07 1.83 -6.19
N LYS A 96 15.98 2.23 -6.87
CA LYS A 96 15.02 3.25 -6.42
C LYS A 96 14.69 3.05 -4.93
N SER A 97 14.64 4.13 -4.15
CA SER A 97 14.22 4.10 -2.75
C SER A 97 12.96 3.27 -2.48
N PHE A 98 12.89 2.61 -1.31
CA PHE A 98 11.67 1.95 -0.86
C PHE A 98 10.49 2.92 -0.74
N TYR A 99 10.81 4.20 -0.55
CA TYR A 99 9.83 5.23 -0.35
C TYR A 99 9.72 6.16 -1.53
N LYS A 100 8.51 6.55 -1.89
CA LYS A 100 8.26 7.69 -2.79
C LYS A 100 7.80 8.87 -1.94
N VAL A 101 8.48 10.00 -2.08
CA VAL A 101 8.09 11.24 -1.40
C VAL A 101 7.16 12.01 -2.31
N ILE A 102 5.98 12.36 -1.80
CA ILE A 102 5.02 13.26 -2.47
C ILE A 102 4.65 14.31 -1.42
N ASP A 103 4.87 15.59 -1.75
CA ASP A 103 4.62 16.73 -0.87
C ASP A 103 5.22 16.60 0.54
N GLY A 104 6.44 16.05 0.62
CA GLY A 104 7.17 15.87 1.88
C GLY A 104 6.75 14.65 2.71
N VAL A 105 5.76 13.86 2.26
CA VAL A 105 5.32 12.63 2.94
C VAL A 105 5.94 11.42 2.26
N LYS A 106 6.49 10.49 3.06
CA LYS A 106 7.05 9.21 2.59
C LYS A 106 5.94 8.17 2.43
N TYR A 107 5.84 7.59 1.24
CA TYR A 107 4.93 6.49 0.89
C TYR A 107 5.70 5.25 0.51
N ASP A 108 5.15 4.06 0.71
CA ASP A 108 5.71 2.82 0.19
C ASP A 108 5.64 2.85 -1.34
N ARG A 109 6.82 2.84 -1.98
CA ARG A 109 6.91 2.96 -3.43
C ARG A 109 6.32 1.76 -4.13
N ALA A 110 6.58 0.55 -3.65
CA ALA A 110 6.12 -0.67 -4.31
C ALA A 110 4.60 -0.75 -4.27
N LEU A 111 4.00 -0.46 -3.12
CA LEU A 111 2.57 -0.45 -2.92
C LEU A 111 1.89 0.67 -3.72
N LEU A 112 2.49 1.86 -3.77
CA LEU A 112 1.97 2.96 -4.59
C LEU A 112 2.04 2.64 -6.08
N GLU A 113 3.15 2.09 -6.56
CA GLU A 113 3.31 1.70 -7.97
C GLU A 113 2.36 0.54 -8.35
N GLU A 114 2.12 -0.42 -7.45
CA GLU A 114 1.13 -1.47 -7.67
C GLU A 114 -0.28 -0.88 -7.75
N ALA A 115 -0.65 0.04 -6.84
CA ALA A 115 -1.96 0.68 -6.89
C ALA A 115 -2.18 1.45 -8.20
N GLN A 116 -1.15 2.14 -8.69
CA GLN A 116 -1.18 2.82 -9.99
C GLN A 116 -1.32 1.84 -11.17
N ARG A 117 -0.75 0.62 -11.06
CA ARG A 117 -0.96 -0.43 -12.07
C ARG A 117 -2.37 -1.02 -12.00
N SER A 118 -2.89 -1.23 -10.79
CA SER A 118 -4.25 -1.74 -10.59
C SER A 118 -5.32 -0.77 -11.08
N GLU A 119 -5.05 0.54 -11.11
CA GLU A 119 -5.97 1.55 -11.66
C GLU A 119 -5.90 1.64 -13.20
N ALA A 120 -5.10 0.82 -13.89
CA ALA A 120 -4.83 0.99 -15.32
C ALA A 120 -6.08 0.87 -16.21
N ASP A 121 -7.13 0.17 -15.77
CA ASP A 121 -8.43 0.08 -16.45
C ASP A 121 -9.42 1.18 -16.05
N GLY A 122 -8.99 2.12 -15.20
CA GLY A 122 -9.73 3.31 -14.78
C GLY A 122 -10.26 3.26 -13.34
N GLN A 123 -10.24 2.10 -12.67
CA GLN A 123 -10.60 1.98 -11.26
C GLN A 123 -10.07 0.67 -10.64
N ILE A 124 -9.66 0.72 -9.38
CA ILE A 124 -9.20 -0.46 -8.66
C ILE A 124 -10.39 -1.34 -8.25
N SER A 125 -10.41 -2.59 -8.70
CA SER A 125 -11.38 -3.62 -8.33
C SER A 125 -11.22 -4.11 -6.90
N TRP A 126 -12.22 -4.83 -6.38
CA TRP A 126 -12.11 -5.45 -5.05
C TRP A 126 -10.94 -6.44 -4.98
N ARG A 127 -10.70 -7.21 -6.05
CA ARG A 127 -9.61 -8.20 -6.09
C ARG A 127 -8.25 -7.54 -6.02
N GLU A 128 -8.10 -6.42 -6.71
CA GLU A 128 -6.87 -5.62 -6.69
C GLU A 128 -6.69 -4.90 -5.36
N ALA A 129 -7.73 -4.29 -4.80
CA ALA A 129 -7.69 -3.70 -3.46
C ALA A 129 -7.32 -4.74 -2.39
N LYS A 130 -7.80 -5.98 -2.55
CA LYS A 130 -7.42 -7.12 -1.71
C LYS A 130 -5.96 -7.50 -1.87
N ALA A 131 -5.46 -7.60 -3.12
CA ALA A 131 -4.05 -7.88 -3.38
C ALA A 131 -3.16 -6.80 -2.75
N LEU A 132 -3.48 -5.52 -2.99
CA LEU A 132 -2.80 -4.37 -2.38
C LEU A 132 -2.78 -4.46 -0.85
N PHE A 133 -3.91 -4.81 -0.23
CA PHE A 133 -3.97 -4.91 1.22
C PHE A 133 -3.14 -6.06 1.80
N GLU A 134 -3.14 -7.23 1.16
CA GLU A 134 -2.33 -8.36 1.63
C GLU A 134 -0.83 -8.10 1.41
N ASP A 135 -0.45 -7.47 0.29
CA ASP A 135 0.92 -7.03 0.03
C ASP A 135 1.39 -6.01 1.09
N ALA A 136 0.51 -5.08 1.46
CA ALA A 136 0.76 -4.09 2.51
C ALA A 136 0.91 -4.71 3.92
N LYS A 137 0.44 -5.93 4.14
CA LYS A 137 0.55 -6.62 5.43
C LYS A 137 1.79 -7.50 5.56
N ASP A 138 2.48 -7.80 4.45
CA ASP A 138 3.59 -8.74 4.47
C ASP A 138 4.73 -8.24 5.39
N GLY A 139 5.34 -9.16 6.14
CA GLY A 139 6.37 -8.85 7.15
C GLY A 139 5.83 -8.58 8.56
N CYS A 140 5.50 -7.32 8.89
CA CYS A 140 5.30 -6.86 10.28
C CYS A 140 3.84 -6.48 10.63
N GLY A 141 2.90 -6.66 9.69
CA GLY A 141 1.53 -6.14 9.80
C GLY A 141 1.41 -4.69 9.34
N LEU A 142 0.17 -4.20 9.26
CA LEU A 142 -0.16 -2.89 8.67
C LEU A 142 0.17 -1.73 9.62
N THR A 143 1.43 -1.29 9.68
CA THR A 143 1.84 -0.18 10.56
C THR A 143 2.75 0.82 9.85
N GLY A 144 2.55 2.12 10.08
CA GLY A 144 3.44 3.16 9.54
C GLY A 144 3.20 3.50 8.07
N THR A 145 4.16 3.19 7.20
CA THR A 145 4.22 3.73 5.84
C THR A 145 3.23 3.04 4.91
N GLU A 146 3.00 1.73 5.08
CA GLU A 146 2.02 0.98 4.28
C GLU A 146 0.60 1.52 4.51
N LYS A 147 0.22 1.77 5.77
CA LYS A 147 -1.07 2.38 6.11
C LYS A 147 -1.23 3.78 5.47
N THR A 148 -0.23 4.64 5.63
CA THR A 148 -0.22 6.00 5.05
C THR A 148 -0.34 5.96 3.52
N THR A 149 0.22 4.93 2.90
CA THR A 149 0.16 4.72 1.45
C THR A 149 -1.22 4.25 1.00
N LEU A 150 -1.86 3.31 1.70
CA LEU A 150 -3.23 2.90 1.40
C LEU A 150 -4.23 4.06 1.57
N GLU A 151 -4.05 4.90 2.60
CA GLU A 151 -4.86 6.11 2.80
C GLU A 151 -4.68 7.11 1.64
N TYR A 152 -3.43 7.33 1.20
CA TYR A 152 -3.16 8.16 0.04
C TYR A 152 -3.78 7.60 -1.24
N VAL A 153 -3.64 6.30 -1.47
CA VAL A 153 -4.21 5.61 -2.61
C VAL A 153 -5.75 5.74 -2.62
N LEU A 154 -6.43 5.50 -1.48
CA LEU A 154 -7.88 5.68 -1.35
C LEU A 154 -8.37 7.10 -1.65
N LYS A 155 -7.56 8.10 -1.32
CA LYS A 155 -7.88 9.51 -1.55
C LYS A 155 -7.68 9.92 -3.00
N ASN A 156 -6.68 9.37 -3.68
CA ASN A 156 -6.21 9.91 -4.97
C ASN A 156 -6.54 9.02 -6.17
N LEU A 157 -6.81 7.71 -5.97
CA LEU A 157 -7.16 6.78 -7.05
C LEU A 157 -8.65 6.43 -7.02
N LYS A 158 -9.17 5.99 -8.16
CA LYS A 158 -10.52 5.49 -8.30
C LYS A 158 -10.62 4.04 -7.87
N PHE A 159 -11.72 3.70 -7.22
CA PHE A 159 -12.03 2.37 -6.72
C PHE A 159 -13.49 2.06 -7.07
N THR A 160 -13.81 0.78 -7.27
CA THR A 160 -15.22 0.35 -7.17
C THR A 160 -15.71 0.56 -5.73
N ASP A 161 -17.02 0.73 -5.54
CA ASP A 161 -17.60 0.93 -4.20
C ASP A 161 -17.28 -0.24 -3.27
N LYS A 162 -17.32 -1.48 -3.79
CA LYS A 162 -16.94 -2.71 -3.05
C LYS A 162 -15.46 -2.70 -2.65
N ALA A 163 -14.56 -2.27 -3.54
CA ALA A 163 -13.13 -2.19 -3.28
C ALA A 163 -12.78 -1.13 -2.24
N ARG A 164 -13.39 0.06 -2.36
CA ARG A 164 -13.26 1.16 -1.39
C ARG A 164 -13.74 0.74 -0.01
N THR A 165 -14.97 0.20 0.07
CA THR A 165 -15.57 -0.26 1.32
C THR A 165 -14.71 -1.33 1.99
N PHE A 166 -14.19 -2.29 1.20
CA PHE A 166 -13.26 -3.30 1.71
C PHE A 166 -12.04 -2.63 2.34
N LEU A 167 -11.31 -1.80 1.61
CA LEU A 167 -10.04 -1.24 2.07
C LEU A 167 -10.23 -0.30 3.27
N GLU A 168 -11.28 0.53 3.27
CA GLU A 168 -11.65 1.38 4.41
C GLU A 168 -11.96 0.55 5.66
N SER A 169 -12.70 -0.56 5.54
CA SER A 169 -13.00 -1.45 6.67
C SER A 169 -11.74 -2.09 7.28
N GLN A 170 -10.77 -2.43 6.43
CA GLN A 170 -9.48 -2.97 6.88
C GLN A 170 -8.67 -1.92 7.64
N LEU A 171 -8.60 -0.69 7.12
CA LEU A 171 -7.88 0.42 7.76
C LEU A 171 -8.51 0.85 9.09
N ALA A 172 -9.84 0.72 9.21
CA ALA A 172 -10.58 0.98 10.44
C ALA A 172 -10.49 -0.14 11.48
N GLY A 173 -9.93 -1.31 11.13
CA GLY A 173 -9.90 -2.50 12.00
C GLY A 173 -11.26 -3.17 12.18
N ASN A 174 -12.26 -2.79 11.38
CA ASN A 174 -13.64 -3.32 11.42
C ASN A 174 -13.89 -4.37 10.34
N ALA A 175 -12.81 -4.86 9.70
CA ALA A 175 -12.92 -5.82 8.62
C ALA A 175 -13.53 -7.16 9.06
N PRO A 176 -14.33 -7.80 8.19
CA PRO A 176 -14.82 -9.14 8.45
C PRO A 176 -13.64 -10.13 8.52
N LYS A 177 -13.65 -10.97 9.55
CA LYS A 177 -12.60 -11.99 9.80
C LYS A 177 -12.48 -13.04 8.69
N SER A 178 -13.46 -13.12 7.79
CA SER A 178 -13.50 -14.08 6.70
C SER A 178 -14.10 -13.46 5.45
N TYR A 179 -13.46 -13.74 4.31
CA TYR A 179 -13.94 -13.41 2.96
C TYR A 179 -15.29 -14.02 2.63
N TYR A 180 -15.59 -15.16 3.25
CA TYR A 180 -16.86 -15.84 3.09
C TYR A 180 -17.69 -15.71 4.36
N LYS A 181 -18.99 -15.52 4.18
CA LYS A 181 -19.97 -15.70 5.26
C LYS A 181 -20.62 -17.06 5.04
N THR A 182 -20.58 -17.92 6.07
CA THR A 182 -21.25 -19.22 6.03
C THR A 182 -22.64 -19.06 6.65
N VAL A 183 -23.69 -19.36 5.89
CA VAL A 183 -25.07 -19.43 6.37
C VAL A 183 -25.56 -20.84 6.10
N ASP A 184 -25.97 -21.55 7.15
CA ASP A 184 -26.44 -22.94 7.09
C ASP A 184 -25.51 -23.90 6.33
N GLY A 185 -24.20 -23.74 6.52
CA GLY A 185 -23.16 -24.57 5.88
C GLY A 185 -22.82 -24.17 4.44
N VAL A 186 -23.52 -23.20 3.85
CA VAL A 186 -23.23 -22.69 2.49
C VAL A 186 -22.38 -21.42 2.58
N LYS A 187 -21.33 -21.33 1.75
CA LYS A 187 -20.44 -20.17 1.69
C LYS A 187 -20.95 -19.14 0.67
N TYR A 188 -20.97 -17.89 1.10
CA TYR A 188 -21.33 -16.73 0.29
C TYR A 188 -20.22 -15.69 0.32
N ASP A 189 -20.15 -14.83 -0.71
CA ASP A 189 -19.28 -13.65 -0.70
C ASP A 189 -19.76 -12.73 0.44
N HIS A 190 -18.89 -12.50 1.43
CA HIS A 190 -19.26 -11.72 2.62
C HIS A 190 -19.66 -10.29 2.27
N LEU A 191 -18.91 -9.64 1.38
CA LEU A 191 -19.11 -8.23 1.07
C LEU A 191 -20.29 -8.03 0.13
N LEU A 192 -20.47 -8.92 -0.85
CA LEU A 192 -21.66 -8.91 -1.68
C LEU A 192 -22.91 -9.18 -0.84
N LEU A 193 -22.82 -10.07 0.16
CA LEU A 193 -23.92 -10.31 1.10
C LEU A 193 -24.22 -9.08 1.98
N ALA A 194 -23.21 -8.35 2.42
CA ALA A 194 -23.40 -7.08 3.13
C ALA A 194 -24.04 -6.01 2.23
N GLU A 195 -23.66 -5.93 0.96
CA GLU A 195 -24.27 -5.02 -0.02
C GLU A 195 -25.74 -5.37 -0.29
N ILE A 196 -26.08 -6.66 -0.30
CA ILE A 196 -27.47 -7.15 -0.38
C ILE A 196 -28.25 -6.71 0.85
N GLU A 197 -27.68 -6.86 2.05
CA GLU A 197 -28.30 -6.45 3.32
C GLU A 197 -28.56 -4.92 3.32
N ASP A 198 -27.62 -4.09 2.85
CA ASP A 198 -27.82 -2.64 2.72
C ASP A 198 -28.87 -2.29 1.66
N SER A 199 -28.80 -2.91 0.47
CA SER A 199 -29.78 -2.68 -0.61
C SER A 199 -31.20 -3.10 -0.22
N ALA A 200 -31.34 -4.05 0.70
CA ALA A 200 -32.63 -4.53 1.18
C ALA A 200 -33.12 -3.81 2.46
N LYS A 201 -32.38 -2.84 3.00
CA LYS A 201 -32.70 -2.19 4.30
C LYS A 201 -34.06 -1.51 4.32
N ASP A 202 -34.49 -0.97 3.18
CA ASP A 202 -35.79 -0.31 3.00
C ASP A 202 -36.92 -1.33 2.73
N GLY A 203 -36.61 -2.63 2.77
CA GLY A 203 -37.54 -3.74 2.60
C GLY A 203 -37.87 -4.10 1.15
N LEU A 204 -37.32 -3.37 0.17
CA LEU A 204 -37.54 -3.60 -1.26
C LEU A 204 -36.35 -3.10 -2.09
N VAL A 205 -35.70 -4.01 -2.82
CA VAL A 205 -34.56 -3.69 -3.68
C VAL A 205 -35.04 -3.15 -5.04
N SER A 206 -34.60 -1.95 -5.38
CA SER A 206 -34.88 -1.27 -6.65
C SER A 206 -34.03 -1.81 -7.80
N GLU A 207 -34.40 -1.45 -9.04
CA GLU A 207 -33.61 -1.85 -10.22
C GLU A 207 -32.19 -1.26 -10.21
N ALA A 208 -32.04 -0.03 -9.70
CA ALA A 208 -30.74 0.62 -9.56
C ALA A 208 -29.84 -0.13 -8.56
N GLU A 209 -30.40 -0.56 -7.43
CA GLU A 209 -29.66 -1.37 -6.45
C GLU A 209 -29.35 -2.76 -6.99
N ALA A 210 -30.26 -3.39 -7.75
CA ALA A 210 -29.98 -4.66 -8.42
C ALA A 210 -28.84 -4.54 -9.46
N LYS A 211 -28.76 -3.43 -10.19
CA LYS A 211 -27.60 -3.13 -11.07
C LYS A 211 -26.32 -2.99 -10.27
N ARG A 212 -26.35 -2.23 -9.17
CA ARG A 212 -25.21 -2.09 -8.25
C ARG A 212 -24.76 -3.44 -7.70
N LEU A 213 -25.70 -4.32 -7.32
CA LEU A 213 -25.41 -5.68 -6.86
C LEU A 213 -24.74 -6.53 -7.95
N TRP A 214 -25.21 -6.42 -9.19
CA TRP A 214 -24.59 -7.10 -10.33
C TRP A 214 -23.18 -6.58 -10.62
N ASP A 215 -22.99 -5.27 -10.59
CA ASP A 215 -21.69 -4.64 -10.81
C ASP A 215 -20.71 -5.05 -9.71
N ALA A 216 -21.14 -5.07 -8.44
CA ALA A 216 -20.36 -5.55 -7.30
C ALA A 216 -20.03 -7.06 -7.36
N ALA A 217 -20.87 -7.85 -8.01
CA ALA A 217 -20.62 -9.27 -8.28
C ALA A 217 -19.71 -9.49 -9.50
N SER A 218 -19.60 -8.50 -10.39
CA SER A 218 -18.87 -8.55 -11.66
C SER A 218 -17.54 -7.80 -11.62
N ASP A 219 -17.15 -7.27 -10.46
CA ASP A 219 -16.12 -6.25 -10.30
C ASP A 219 -14.67 -6.70 -10.57
N GLY A 220 -14.46 -7.88 -11.14
CA GLY A 220 -13.17 -8.39 -11.58
C GLY A 220 -13.26 -9.07 -12.96
N LYS A 221 -12.67 -10.26 -13.11
CA LYS A 221 -12.69 -11.03 -14.39
C LYS A 221 -14.06 -11.70 -14.68
N GLY A 222 -15.15 -11.11 -14.19
CA GLY A 222 -16.51 -11.64 -14.26
C GLY A 222 -17.00 -12.35 -12.99
N VAL A 223 -18.24 -12.82 -13.05
CA VAL A 223 -19.00 -13.38 -11.91
C VAL A 223 -18.67 -14.86 -11.68
N THR A 224 -18.06 -15.17 -10.54
CA THR A 224 -17.73 -16.52 -10.08
C THR A 224 -18.94 -17.28 -9.55
N ALA A 225 -18.78 -18.60 -9.35
CA ALA A 225 -19.81 -19.45 -8.74
C ALA A 225 -20.25 -18.96 -7.35
N ILE A 226 -19.35 -18.38 -6.53
CA ILE A 226 -19.70 -17.84 -5.22
C ILE A 226 -20.53 -16.55 -5.35
N GLU A 227 -20.14 -15.64 -6.25
CA GLU A 227 -20.91 -14.42 -6.51
C GLU A 227 -22.30 -14.77 -7.08
N GLN A 228 -22.38 -15.71 -8.03
CA GLN A 228 -23.66 -16.23 -8.54
C GLN A 228 -24.53 -16.85 -7.44
N GLN A 229 -23.95 -17.69 -6.58
CA GLN A 229 -24.65 -18.32 -5.46
C GLN A 229 -25.16 -17.27 -4.46
N THR A 230 -24.39 -16.20 -4.25
CA THR A 230 -24.75 -15.08 -3.36
C THR A 230 -25.89 -14.25 -3.94
N LEU A 231 -25.89 -13.96 -5.24
CA LEU A 231 -27.00 -13.30 -5.93
C LEU A 231 -28.27 -14.16 -5.94
N LYS A 232 -28.16 -15.47 -6.17
CA LYS A 232 -29.29 -16.42 -6.06
C LYS A 232 -29.87 -16.45 -4.65
N TYR A 233 -29.01 -16.42 -3.64
CA TYR A 233 -29.44 -16.29 -2.25
C TYR A 233 -30.17 -14.97 -2.00
N ALA A 234 -29.69 -13.85 -2.54
CA ALA A 234 -30.37 -12.56 -2.47
C ALA A 234 -31.79 -12.64 -3.02
N LEU A 235 -31.95 -13.16 -4.25
CA LEU A 235 -33.24 -13.31 -4.92
C LEU A 235 -34.24 -14.19 -4.14
N ALA A 236 -33.74 -15.12 -3.32
CA ALA A 236 -34.57 -15.98 -2.49
C ALA A 236 -34.97 -15.33 -1.15
N GLN A 237 -34.14 -14.45 -0.59
CA GLN A 237 -34.29 -13.93 0.78
C GLN A 237 -34.84 -12.50 0.84
N ALA A 238 -34.48 -11.65 -0.14
CA ALA A 238 -34.90 -10.26 -0.18
C ALA A 238 -36.07 -10.05 -1.15
N LYS A 239 -36.84 -8.98 -0.93
CA LYS A 239 -37.88 -8.56 -1.86
C LYS A 239 -37.26 -7.62 -2.89
N PHE A 240 -37.55 -7.87 -4.15
CA PHE A 240 -37.12 -7.04 -5.28
C PHE A 240 -38.35 -6.46 -5.96
N THR A 241 -38.22 -5.28 -6.54
CA THR A 241 -39.15 -4.85 -7.58
C THR A 241 -39.09 -5.81 -8.77
N ASP A 242 -40.19 -5.96 -9.51
CA ASP A 242 -40.23 -6.80 -10.71
C ASP A 242 -39.09 -6.51 -11.70
N PRO A 243 -38.79 -5.25 -12.08
CA PRO A 243 -37.66 -4.97 -12.96
C PRO A 243 -36.30 -5.34 -12.36
N ALA A 244 -36.11 -5.15 -11.05
CA ALA A 244 -34.87 -5.50 -10.36
C ALA A 244 -34.64 -7.02 -10.36
N LYS A 245 -35.71 -7.78 -10.10
CA LYS A 245 -35.68 -9.25 -10.12
C LYS A 245 -35.37 -9.77 -11.52
N ALA A 246 -36.12 -9.28 -12.52
CA ALA A 246 -35.95 -9.68 -13.91
C ALA A 246 -34.52 -9.42 -14.41
N PHE A 247 -33.96 -8.25 -14.07
CA PHE A 247 -32.58 -7.90 -14.43
C PHE A 247 -31.56 -8.90 -13.89
N LEU A 248 -31.60 -9.25 -12.60
CA LEU A 248 -30.65 -10.20 -12.01
C LEU A 248 -30.85 -11.62 -12.54
N GLU A 249 -32.09 -12.07 -12.73
CA GLU A 249 -32.38 -13.39 -13.29
C GLU A 249 -31.86 -13.53 -14.73
N GLU A 250 -32.08 -12.52 -15.58
CA GLU A 250 -31.56 -12.48 -16.96
C GLU A 250 -30.03 -12.53 -16.97
N LYS A 251 -29.40 -11.71 -16.13
CA LYS A 251 -27.93 -11.67 -16.01
C LYS A 251 -27.36 -13.00 -15.53
N LEU A 252 -27.95 -13.63 -14.51
CA LEU A 252 -27.53 -14.95 -14.03
C LEU A 252 -27.74 -16.04 -15.08
N ALA A 253 -28.84 -16.01 -15.84
CA ALA A 253 -29.10 -16.95 -16.92
C ALA A 253 -28.08 -16.81 -18.06
N SER A 254 -27.63 -15.59 -18.36
CA SER A 254 -26.64 -15.34 -19.42
C SER A 254 -25.26 -15.97 -19.16
N LEU A 255 -24.94 -16.33 -17.90
CA LEU A 255 -23.69 -16.98 -17.53
C LEU A 255 -23.68 -18.49 -17.76
N LEU A 256 -24.83 -19.08 -18.12
CA LEU A 256 -25.00 -20.52 -18.36
C LEU A 256 -24.90 -20.91 -19.85
N ASN A 257 -24.77 -19.92 -20.74
CA ASN A 257 -24.71 -20.09 -22.20
C ASN A 257 -23.31 -19.90 -22.76
#